data_AF-A0A941EC95-F1
#
_entry.id   AF-A0A941EC95-F1
#
_cell.length_a   1.000
_cell.length_b   1.000
_cell.length_c   1.000
_cell.angle_alpha   90.00
_cell.angle_beta   90.00
_cell.angle_gamma   90.00
#
_symmetry.space_group_name_H-M   'P 1'
#
loop_
_entity.id
_entity.type
_entity.pdbx_description
1 polymer ?
#
loop_
_entity_poly.entity_id
_entity_poly.type
_entity_poly.pdbx_seq_one_letter_code
_entity_poly.pdbx_strand_id
1 'polypeptide(L)' 'MAADELLAKIQSWKNEDSHRGRLVRAFNSNYLNDVKLQTERMGMLLIHVERDAALA' A
#
# COMPACT_ATOMS: atom_id res chain seq x y z
N MET A 1 -7.66 -12.16 4.55
CA MET A 1 -8.18 -10.80 4.33
C MET A 1 -8.66 -10.73 2.87
N ALA A 2 -9.88 -10.28 2.63
CA ALA A 2 -10.40 -10.10 1.28
C ALA A 2 -9.64 -8.98 0.54
N ALA A 3 -9.69 -8.95 -0.80
CA ALA A 3 -8.99 -7.92 -1.59
C ALA A 3 -9.46 -6.50 -1.23
N ASP A 4 -10.74 -6.32 -0.92
CA ASP A 4 -11.30 -5.03 -0.50
C ASP A 4 -10.82 -4.62 0.89
N GLU A 5 -10.73 -5.56 1.82
CA GLU A 5 -10.19 -5.33 3.17
C GLU A 5 -8.70 -4.99 3.13
N LEU A 6 -7.95 -5.66 2.25
CA LEU A 6 -6.55 -5.37 1.99
C LEU A 6 -6.37 -3.94 1.47
N LEU A 7 -7.15 -3.57 0.47
CA LEU A 7 -7.08 -2.23 -0.09
C LEU A 7 -7.50 -1.19 0.94
N ALA A 8 -8.55 -1.43 1.73
CA ALA A 8 -8.97 -0.55 2.81
C ALA A 8 -7.86 -0.37 3.86
N LYS A 9 -7.20 -1.45 4.28
CA LYS A 9 -6.05 -1.41 5.20
C LYS A 9 -4.91 -0.58 4.63
N ILE A 10 -4.52 -0.81 3.38
CA ILE A 10 -3.48 -0.04 2.69
C ILE A 10 -3.88 1.45 2.64
N GLN A 11 -5.11 1.76 2.24
CA GLN A 11 -5.58 3.14 2.13
C GLN A 11 -5.65 3.87 3.48
N SER A 12 -5.82 3.14 4.59
CA SER A 12 -5.81 3.73 5.93
C SER A 12 -4.49 4.44 6.27
N TRP A 13 -3.36 4.05 5.65
CA TRP A 13 -2.05 4.64 5.88
C TRP A 13 -1.81 5.96 5.12
N LYS A 14 -2.74 6.39 4.26
CA LYS A 14 -2.57 7.55 3.36
C LYS A 14 -2.10 8.82 4.09
N ASN A 15 -2.54 9.04 5.32
CA ASN A 15 -2.25 10.24 6.11
C ASN A 15 -1.07 10.06 7.08
N GLU A 16 -0.44 8.89 7.11
CA GLU A 16 0.72 8.69 7.96
C GLU A 16 1.96 9.43 7.43
N ASP A 17 2.76 9.96 8.36
CA ASP A 17 4.11 10.42 8.09
C ASP A 17 5.11 9.27 8.19
N SER A 18 4.93 8.27 7.32
CA SER A 18 5.71 7.04 7.30
C SER A 18 6.08 6.65 5.86
N HIS A 19 7.00 5.68 5.70
CA HIS A 19 7.33 5.16 4.37
C HIS A 19 6.11 4.52 3.69
N ARG A 20 5.30 3.73 4.42
CA ARG A 20 4.07 3.15 3.89
C ARG A 20 3.03 4.21 3.51
N GLY A 21 2.91 5.29 4.30
CA GLY A 21 2.04 6.43 3.93
C GLY A 21 2.49 7.13 2.64
N ARG A 22 3.80 7.30 2.44
CA ARG A 22 4.36 7.81 1.17
C ARG A 22 4.07 6.87 -0.01
N LEU A 23 4.19 5.55 0.18
CA LEU A 23 3.86 4.56 -0.85
C LEU A 23 2.40 4.60 -1.26
N VAL A 24 1.46 4.72 -0.31
CA VAL A 24 0.02 4.84 -0.59
C VAL A 24 -0.29 6.11 -1.37
N ARG A 25 0.31 7.25 -0.98
CA ARG A 25 0.15 8.51 -1.72
C ARG A 25 0.70 8.40 -3.14
N ALA A 26 1.86 7.77 -3.33
CA ALA A 26 2.46 7.55 -4.65
C ALA A 26 1.64 6.59 -5.52
N PHE A 27 1.10 5.52 -4.93
CA PHE A 27 0.18 4.59 -5.59
C PHE A 27 -1.05 5.32 -6.11
N ASN A 28 -1.67 6.16 -5.27
CA ASN A 28 -2.86 6.95 -5.60
C ASN A 28 -2.59 8.10 -6.60
N SER A 29 -1.46 8.79 -6.50
CA SER A 29 -1.18 10.00 -7.30
C SER A 29 -0.83 9.70 -8.75
N ASN A 30 -0.45 8.46 -9.07
CA ASN A 30 0.05 8.07 -10.39
C ASN A 30 -0.68 6.83 -10.94
N TYR A 31 -1.92 6.63 -10.49
CA TYR A 31 -2.75 5.51 -10.91
C TYR A 31 -2.83 5.50 -12.44
N LEU A 32 -2.39 4.40 -13.06
CA LEU A 32 -2.43 4.11 -14.52
C LEU A 32 -1.33 4.69 -15.43
N ASN A 33 -0.33 5.42 -14.92
CA ASN A 33 0.75 5.92 -15.78
C ASN A 33 1.84 4.88 -16.09
N ASP A 34 2.13 3.97 -15.15
CA ASP A 34 3.11 2.89 -15.33
C ASP A 34 2.69 1.66 -14.50
N VAL A 35 2.25 0.60 -15.20
CA VAL A 35 1.73 -0.63 -14.60
C VAL A 35 2.83 -1.38 -13.82
N LYS A 36 4.07 -1.34 -14.30
CA LYS A 36 5.19 -2.02 -13.63
C LYS A 36 5.48 -1.34 -12.31
N LEU A 37 5.57 0.00 -12.32
CA LEU A 37 5.80 0.79 -11.11
C LEU A 37 4.66 0.62 -10.09
N GLN A 38 3.41 0.51 -10.54
CA GLN A 38 2.28 0.29 -9.64
C GLN A 38 2.30 -1.12 -9.02
N THR A 39 2.71 -2.13 -9.78
CA THR A 39 2.92 -3.49 -9.27
C THR A 39 4.00 -3.53 -8.20
N GLU A 40 5.13 -2.85 -8.43
CA GLU A 40 6.23 -2.75 -7.45
C GLU A 40 5.78 -2.05 -6.16
N ARG A 41 5.01 -0.96 -6.27
CA ARG A 41 4.44 -0.25 -5.12
C ARG A 41 3.45 -1.12 -4.35
N MET A 42 2.58 -1.83 -5.05
CA MET A 42 1.65 -2.78 -4.43
C MET A 42 2.41 -3.90 -3.69
N GLY A 43 3.46 -4.46 -4.31
CA GLY A 43 4.32 -5.45 -3.67
C GLY A 43 4.96 -4.94 -2.38
N MET A 44 5.47 -3.71 -2.36
CA MET A 44 6.00 -3.11 -1.12
C MET A 44 4.93 -2.87 -0.05
N LEU A 45 3.72 -2.46 -0.45
CA LEU A 45 2.60 -2.29 0.48
C LEU A 45 2.17 -3.64 1.08
N LEU A 46 2.18 -4.72 0.31
CA LEU A 46 1.89 -6.07 0.78
C LEU A 46 2.88 -6.52 1.87
N ILE A 47 4.17 -6.26 1.70
CA ILE A 47 5.20 -6.57 2.72
C ILE A 47 4.88 -5.84 4.04
N HIS A 48 4.40 -4.59 3.98
CA HIS A 48 3.98 -3.86 5.17
C HIS A 48 2.76 -4.48 5.84
N VAL A 49 1.79 -4.98 5.07
CA VAL A 49 0.61 -5.67 5.60
C VAL A 49 1.02 -6.97 6.29
N GLU A 50 1.87 -7.78 5.66
CA GLU A 50 2.37 -9.03 6.23
C GLU A 50 3.14 -8.79 7.53
N ARG A 51 3.96 -7.74 7.58
CA ARG A 51 4.68 -7.36 8.81
C ARG A 51 3.74 -6.90 9.93
N ASP A 52 2.75 -6.07 9.62
CA ASP A 52 1.74 -5.65 10.59
C ASP A 52 0.97 -6.88 11.14
N ALA A 53 0.65 -7.85 10.28
CA ALA A 53 -0.04 -9.08 10.67
C ALA A 53 0.84 -10.04 11.50
N ALA A 54 2.15 -10.08 11.25
CA ALA A 54 3.09 -10.90 12.03
C ALA A 54 3.42 -10.31 13.41
N LEU A 55 3.17 -9.02 13.62
CA LEU A 55 3.40 -8.30 14.88
C LEU A 55 2.12 -8.16 15.73
N ALA A 56 0.97 -8.58 15.23
CA ALA A 56 -0.33 -8.56 15.89
C ALA A 56 -0.64 -9.91 16.56
#